data_AF-A0A7G2S5N2-F1
#
_entry.id   AF-A0A7G2S5N2-F1
#
_cell.length_a   1.000
_cell.length_b   1.000
_cell.length_c   1.000
_cell.angle_alpha   90.00
_cell.angle_beta   90.00
_cell.angle_gamma   90.00
#
_symmetry.space_group_name_H-M   'P 1'
#
loop_
_entity.id
_entity.type
_entity.pdbx_description
1 polymer ?
#
loop_
_entity_poly.entity_id
_entity_poly.type
_entity_poly.pdbx_seq_one_letter_code
_entity_poly.pdbx_strand_id
1 'polypeptide(L)'
;MSFDPRDPYDAAALYDMWLNCSRCPATFDFEPGGDINLDYYHRIGQQARRDKWAVLPARSKGDELVFNVLCPACARRLGVAGCDGRMELAAPVIDQICQAMREASGEAA
;
A
#
# COMPACT_ATOMS: atom_id res chain seq x y z
N MET A 1 -15.73 -1.21 -3.81
CA MET A 1 -15.15 -1.06 -2.46
C MET A 1 -14.28 0.17 -2.51
N SER A 2 -14.22 0.90 -1.39
CA SER A 2 -13.44 2.13 -1.21
C SER A 2 -12.14 1.83 -0.47
N PHE A 3 -11.22 2.79 -0.47
CA PHE A 3 -9.96 2.75 0.30
C PHE A 3 -10.16 2.38 1.78
N ASP A 4 -9.34 1.46 2.33
CA ASP A 4 -9.27 1.14 3.77
C ASP A 4 -7.84 1.39 4.30
N PRO A 5 -7.62 2.35 5.22
CA PRO A 5 -6.30 2.65 5.78
C PRO A 5 -5.69 1.50 6.62
N ARG A 6 -6.46 0.46 6.94
CA ARG A 6 -5.98 -0.75 7.63
C ARG A 6 -5.65 -1.89 6.67
N ASP A 7 -6.01 -1.75 5.39
CA ASP A 7 -5.54 -2.67 4.36
C ASP A 7 -4.08 -2.30 4.04
N PRO A 8 -3.09 -3.19 4.28
CA PRO A 8 -1.70 -2.85 4.03
C PRO A 8 -1.42 -2.56 2.56
N TYR A 9 -2.21 -3.07 1.62
CA TYR A 9 -2.02 -2.77 0.19
C TYR A 9 -2.44 -1.34 -0.14
N ASP A 10 -3.59 -0.91 0.40
CA ASP A 10 -4.07 0.47 0.25
C ASP A 10 -3.14 1.45 0.97
N ALA A 11 -2.75 1.11 2.21
CA ALA A 11 -1.84 1.92 3.01
C ALA A 11 -0.44 2.03 2.39
N ALA A 12 0.14 0.95 1.87
CA ALA A 12 1.44 1.00 1.19
C ALA A 12 1.38 1.77 -0.12
N ALA A 13 0.32 1.58 -0.92
CA ALA A 13 0.14 2.32 -2.16
C ALA A 13 0.05 3.84 -1.90
N LEU A 14 -0.65 4.24 -0.83
CA LEU A 14 -0.76 5.64 -0.42
C LEU A 14 0.54 6.19 0.20
N TYR A 15 1.21 5.41 1.06
CA TYR A 15 2.38 5.86 1.81
C TYR A 15 3.62 6.00 0.93
N ASP A 16 3.92 4.98 0.12
CA ASP A 16 5.10 4.98 -0.75
C ASP A 16 4.83 5.68 -2.09
N MET A 17 3.57 6.04 -2.37
CA MET A 17 3.08 6.60 -3.64
C MET A 17 3.42 5.75 -4.87
N TRP A 18 3.95 4.53 -4.66
CA TRP A 18 4.33 3.52 -5.65
C TRP A 18 4.72 2.22 -4.93
N LEU A 19 4.46 1.05 -5.51
CA LEU A 19 4.89 -0.25 -4.96
C LEU A 19 6.18 -0.73 -5.62
N ASN A 20 7.30 -0.70 -4.88
CA ASN A 20 8.61 -1.14 -5.36
C ASN A 20 9.10 -2.38 -4.60
N CYS A 21 9.64 -3.37 -5.30
CA CYS A 21 10.14 -4.56 -4.63
C CYS A 21 11.38 -4.22 -3.77
N SER A 22 11.32 -4.45 -2.46
CA SER A 22 12.40 -4.16 -1.53
C SER A 22 13.64 -5.05 -1.71
N ARG A 23 13.64 -5.99 -2.66
CA ARG A 23 14.69 -7.02 -2.85
C ARG A 23 15.25 -7.14 -4.25
N CYS A 24 14.62 -6.52 -5.25
CA CYS A 24 15.08 -6.54 -6.63
C CYS A 24 14.58 -5.30 -7.37
N PRO A 25 15.12 -4.98 -8.55
CA PRO A 25 14.71 -3.79 -9.31
C PRO A 25 13.28 -3.81 -9.87
N ALA A 26 12.48 -4.84 -9.58
CA ALA A 26 11.11 -4.92 -10.07
C ALA A 26 10.23 -3.83 -9.42
N THR A 27 9.60 -3.04 -10.26
CA THR A 27 8.60 -2.04 -9.88
C THR A 27 7.22 -2.58 -10.23
N PHE A 28 6.20 -2.21 -9.46
CA PHE A 28 4.82 -2.47 -9.82
C PHE A 28 4.37 -1.39 -10.80
N ASP A 29 4.19 -1.74 -12.06
CA ASP A 29 3.85 -0.80 -13.13
C ASP A 29 2.35 -0.90 -13.43
N PHE A 30 1.55 -0.16 -12.68
CA PHE A 30 0.12 -0.06 -12.88
C PHE A 30 -0.36 1.37 -12.66
N GLU A 31 -0.90 1.95 -13.72
CA GLU A 31 -1.47 3.29 -13.74
C GLU A 31 -3.00 3.16 -13.89
N PRO A 32 -3.78 3.38 -12.81
CA PRO A 32 -5.24 3.23 -12.87
C PRO A 32 -5.92 4.37 -13.63
N GLY A 33 -5.23 5.49 -13.89
CA GLY A 33 -5.77 6.67 -14.56
C GLY A 33 -6.89 7.37 -13.78
N GLY A 34 -7.28 8.56 -14.24
CA GLY A 34 -8.26 9.42 -13.56
C GLY A 34 -7.61 10.31 -12.49
N ASP A 35 -8.44 10.87 -11.60
CA ASP A 35 -7.98 11.78 -10.56
C ASP A 35 -7.18 11.05 -9.47
N ILE A 36 -6.13 11.71 -8.96
CA ILE A 36 -5.29 11.19 -7.87
C ILE A 36 -6.01 11.47 -6.55
N ASN A 37 -6.77 10.48 -6.06
CA ASN A 37 -7.52 10.51 -4.80
C ASN A 37 -7.39 9.17 -4.04
N LEU A 38 -8.15 8.96 -2.97
CA LEU A 38 -8.08 7.69 -2.21
C LEU A 38 -8.48 6.46 -3.06
N ASP A 39 -9.44 6.60 -3.95
CA ASP A 39 -9.86 5.52 -4.85
C ASP A 39 -8.78 5.16 -5.88
N TYR A 40 -7.96 6.15 -6.29
CA TYR A 40 -6.77 5.91 -7.11
C TYR A 40 -5.79 4.96 -6.40
N TYR A 41 -5.43 5.25 -5.15
CA TYR A 41 -4.50 4.41 -4.37
C TYR A 41 -5.11 3.05 -4.01
N HIS A 42 -6.41 2.99 -3.73
CA HIS A 42 -7.12 1.73 -3.55
C HIS A 42 -6.98 0.83 -4.79
N ARG A 43 -7.18 1.38 -6.00
CA ARG A 43 -7.02 0.60 -7.24
C ARG A 43 -5.61 0.06 -7.42
N ILE A 44 -4.58 0.84 -7.09
CA ILE A 44 -3.17 0.38 -7.11
C ILE A 44 -2.97 -0.77 -6.15
N GLY A 45 -3.35 -0.60 -4.88
CA GLY A 45 -3.17 -1.62 -3.83
C GLY A 45 -3.88 -2.93 -4.19
N GLN A 46 -5.14 -2.85 -4.61
CA GLN A 46 -5.91 -4.05 -4.98
C GLN A 46 -5.39 -4.72 -6.25
N GLN A 47 -4.85 -3.97 -7.21
CA GLN A 47 -4.23 -4.57 -8.39
C GLN A 47 -2.94 -5.32 -8.01
N ALA A 48 -2.09 -4.76 -7.14
CA ALA A 48 -0.90 -5.44 -6.64
C ALA A 48 -1.25 -6.76 -5.90
N ARG A 49 -2.32 -6.75 -5.09
CA ARG A 49 -2.87 -7.96 -4.45
C ARG A 49 -3.28 -9.02 -5.46
N ARG A 50 -4.00 -8.63 -6.52
CA ARG A 50 -4.43 -9.55 -7.60
C ARG A 50 -3.21 -10.16 -8.30
N ASP A 51 -2.19 -9.34 -8.54
CA ASP A 51 -0.95 -9.72 -9.20
C ASP A 51 0.05 -10.43 -8.26
N LYS A 52 -0.39 -10.77 -7.04
CA LYS A 52 0.33 -11.60 -6.06
C LYS A 52 1.62 -10.97 -5.54
N TRP A 53 1.69 -9.65 -5.53
CA TRP A 53 2.67 -8.94 -4.72
C TRP A 53 2.37 -9.19 -3.24
N ALA A 54 3.41 -9.29 -2.42
CA ALA A 54 3.24 -9.38 -0.98
C ALA A 54 3.56 -8.02 -0.36
N VAL A 55 2.63 -7.50 0.45
CA VAL A 55 2.80 -6.26 1.19
C VAL A 55 2.74 -6.57 2.68
N LEU A 56 3.90 -6.46 3.33
CA LEU A 56 4.09 -6.87 4.72
C LEU A 56 4.42 -5.64 5.56
N PRO A 57 3.48 -5.16 6.40
CA PRO A 57 3.78 -4.08 7.33
C PRO A 57 4.81 -4.56 8.35
N ALA A 58 5.85 -3.76 8.55
CA ALA A 58 6.91 -3.97 9.52
C ALA A 58 7.01 -2.74 10.42
N ARG A 59 7.19 -2.96 11.72
CA ARG A 59 7.50 -1.89 12.67
C ARG A 59 9.01 -1.69 12.68
N SER A 60 9.46 -0.48 12.33
CA SER A 60 10.86 -0.08 12.49
C SER A 60 11.15 0.31 13.95
N LYS A 61 12.43 0.50 14.31
CA LYS A 61 12.81 1.02 15.62
C LYS A 61 12.28 2.46 15.74
N GLY A 62 11.29 2.68 16.60
CA GLY A 62 10.69 4.01 16.84
C GLY A 62 9.25 4.16 16.35
N ASP A 63 8.50 3.07 16.16
CA ASP A 63 7.09 3.06 15.71
C ASP A 63 6.85 3.63 14.30
N GLU A 64 7.92 3.84 13.52
CA GLU A 64 7.80 4.17 12.10
C GLU A 64 7.23 2.96 11.34
N LEU A 65 6.15 3.22 10.61
CA LEU A 65 5.47 2.25 9.76
C LEU A 65 6.27 2.10 8.46
N VAL A 66 6.74 0.89 8.18
CA VAL A 66 7.45 0.56 6.94
C VAL A 66 6.75 -0.61 6.28
N PHE A 67 6.59 -0.56 4.96
CA PHE A 67 6.05 -1.67 4.19
C PHE A 67 7.17 -2.41 3.46
N ASN A 68 7.32 -3.71 3.76
CA ASN A 68 8.12 -4.58 2.92
C ASN A 68 7.25 -5.06 1.76
N VAL A 69 7.46 -4.46 0.60
CA VAL A 69 6.78 -4.79 -0.66
C VAL A 69 7.65 -5.76 -1.45
N LEU A 70 7.11 -6.92 -1.82
CA LEU A 70 7.85 -7.96 -2.54
C LEU A 70 7.11 -8.36 -3.81
N CYS A 71 7.84 -8.38 -4.93
CA CYS A 71 7.30 -8.93 -6.17
C CYS A 71 7.02 -10.44 -6.01
N PRO A 72 6.17 -11.04 -6.87
CA PRO A 72 5.79 -12.45 -6.76
C PRO A 72 6.97 -13.43 -6.80
N ALA A 73 8.06 -13.07 -7.46
CA ALA A 73 9.27 -13.88 -7.50
C ALA A 73 10.02 -13.86 -6.15
N CYS A 74 10.23 -12.66 -5.58
CA CYS A 74 10.89 -12.51 -4.28
C CYS A 74 10.04 -13.08 -3.14
N ALA A 75 8.73 -12.85 -3.15
CA ALA A 75 7.81 -13.41 -2.16
C ALA A 75 7.87 -14.95 -2.13
N ARG A 76 7.90 -15.60 -3.31
CA ARG A 76 8.08 -17.07 -3.40
C ARG A 76 9.44 -17.53 -2.90
N ARG A 77 10.52 -16.86 -3.28
CA ARG A 77 11.89 -17.20 -2.82
C ARG A 77 12.05 -17.10 -1.30
N LEU A 78 11.34 -16.16 -0.66
CA LEU A 78 11.37 -15.95 0.78
C LEU A 78 10.30 -16.75 1.54
N GLY A 79 9.46 -17.53 0.84
CA GLY A 79 8.42 -18.36 1.47
C GLY A 79 7.23 -17.59 2.04
N VAL A 80 7.02 -16.35 1.61
CA VAL A 80 5.94 -15.46 2.09
C VAL A 80 4.87 -15.18 1.02
N ALA A 81 4.89 -15.95 -0.07
CA ALA A 81 3.88 -15.81 -1.13
C ALA A 81 2.48 -16.14 -0.59
N GLY A 82 1.52 -15.23 -0.81
CA GLY A 82 0.16 -15.37 -0.30
C GLY A 82 -0.02 -14.97 1.17
N CYS A 83 1.04 -14.50 1.83
CA CYS A 83 0.90 -13.82 3.10
C CYS A 83 0.35 -12.42 2.86
N ASP A 84 -0.93 -12.23 3.14
CA ASP A 84 -1.50 -10.90 3.27
C ASP A 84 -1.14 -10.36 4.66
N GLY A 85 -0.39 -9.27 4.69
CA GLY A 85 -0.16 -8.54 5.92
C GLY A 85 -1.50 -8.17 6.59
N ARG A 86 -1.49 -7.98 7.90
CA ARG A 86 -2.62 -7.38 8.61
C ARG A 86 -2.12 -6.20 9.42
N MET A 87 -2.83 -5.09 9.32
CA MET A 87 -2.69 -3.99 10.25
C MET A 87 -3.89 -4.04 11.21
N GLU A 88 -3.62 -4.20 12.50
CA GLU A 88 -4.67 -4.19 13.53
C GLU A 88 -5.30 -2.79 13.67
N LEU A 89 -4.51 -1.74 13.41
CA LEU A 89 -4.91 -0.34 13.43
C LEU A 89 -4.25 0.39 12.26
N ALA A 90 -4.91 1.41 11.73
CA ALA A 90 -4.29 2.35 10.82
C ALA A 90 -3.16 3.07 11.57
N ALA A 91 -1.99 3.19 10.94
CA ALA A 91 -0.92 3.97 11.54
C ALA A 91 -1.31 5.46 11.48
N PRO A 92 -0.99 6.26 12.52
CA PRO A 92 -1.38 7.67 12.56
C PRO A 92 -0.98 8.47 11.31
N VAL A 93 0.17 8.13 10.70
CA VAL A 93 0.64 8.75 9.45
C VAL A 93 -0.29 8.47 8.26
N ILE A 94 -0.84 7.26 8.15
CA ILE A 94 -1.78 6.90 7.08
C ILE A 94 -3.07 7.70 7.23
N ASP A 95 -3.58 7.84 8.45
CA ASP A 95 -4.78 8.64 8.72
C ASP A 95 -4.55 10.12 8.37
N GLN A 96 -3.38 10.67 8.69
CA GLN A 96 -3.02 12.04 8.32
C GLN A 96 -2.96 12.24 6.81
N ILE A 97 -2.34 11.31 6.06
CA ILE A 97 -2.30 11.37 4.60
C ILE A 97 -3.71 11.24 4.02
N CYS A 98 -4.55 10.34 4.57
CA CYS A 98 -5.93 10.20 4.14
C CYS A 98 -6.71 11.51 4.31
N GLN A 99 -6.53 12.20 5.44
CA GLN A 99 -7.18 13.47 5.69
C GLN A 99 -6.73 14.54 4.68
N ALA A 100 -5.42 14.67 4.45
CA ALA A 100 -4.87 15.61 3.48
C ALA A 100 -5.37 15.33 2.05
N MET A 101 -5.48 14.06 1.67
CA MET A 101 -6.02 13.66 0.36
C MET A 101 -7.49 14.05 0.20
N ARG A 102 -8.33 13.85 1.22
CA ARG A 102 -9.75 14.25 1.16
C ARG A 102 -9.90 15.75 1.01
N GLU A 103 -9.13 16.51 1.80
CA GLU A 103 -9.10 17.98 1.73
C GLU A 103 -8.67 18.48 0.34
N ALA A 104 -7.63 17.88 -0.24
CA ALA A 104 -7.14 18.23 -1.57
C ALA A 104 -8.12 17.85 -2.70
N SER A 105 -8.88 16.77 -2.51
CA SER A 105 -9.87 16.28 -3.48
C SER A 105 -11.16 17.10 -3.49
N GLY A 106 -11.35 18.02 -2.52
CA GLY A 106 -12.61 18.76 -2.35
C GLY A 106 -13.75 17.90 -1.78
N GLU A 107 -13.44 16.70 -1.28
CA GLU A 107 -14.34 15.88 -0.48
C GLU A 107 -14.41 16.50 0.92
N ALA A 108 -15.18 17.58 1.05
CA ALA A 108 -15.51 18.14 2.35
C ALA A 108 -16.28 17.07 3.17
N ALA A 109 -15.83 16.90 4.41
CA ALA A 109 -16.24 15.88 5.38
C ALA A 109 -17.76 15.63 5.48
#